data_AF-B8BKA0-F1
#
_entry.id   AF-B8BKA0-F1
#
_cell.length_a   1.000
_cell.length_b   1.000
_cell.length_c   1.000
_cell.angle_alpha   90.00
_cell.angle_beta   90.00
_cell.angle_gamma   90.00
#
_symmetry.space_group_name_H-M   'P 1'
#
loop_
_entity.id
_entity.type
_entity.pdbx_description
1 polymer ?
#
loop_
_entity_poly.entity_id
_entity_poly.type
_entity_poly.pdbx_seq_one_letter_code
_entity_poly.pdbx_strand_id
1 'polypeptide(L)'
;MDTTASCSLPDAWPEPVVPVQSLSEAGVSAVPPQYIKPPLDRPVLPAQILDVPTVDVAAFLDLDGAAAAEQLKNLAEACSKHGFFQVVNHGVQASTVDRMRGAWRRFFALEMEEKKACSNSPAAPEGYGSRAGVEKGAPLDWGDYYFLNILPSEIKRRNKWPKSPHDLREITEDYGSDLMNLCEVLLKAMSLSLGLGENQLHAAFGSDDGISACMRVNYYPKCPQPELTLGISSHSDAGGIAVLLADDRVKGTQVRKGDTWYTVQPIPNAFLVNIGDQIQIISNDKYKSVEHRAVASSDDARFTVAFFCNPSGNLPIGPAAQLVSSQSPALYTPIVFDEYRRFSRRRGLKGKSQLEALKNSKVH
;
A
#
# COMPACT_ATOMS: atom_id res chain seq x y z
N MET A 1 23.92 -24.17 -4.10
CA MET A 1 24.10 -22.74 -3.78
C MET A 1 23.19 -22.46 -2.61
N ASP A 2 23.78 -22.08 -1.47
CA ASP A 2 23.22 -22.19 -0.12
C ASP A 2 21.77 -21.72 0.04
N THR A 3 20.88 -22.70 0.24
CA THR A 3 19.51 -22.53 0.69
C THR A 3 19.44 -22.96 2.16
N THR A 4 19.68 -22.05 3.11
CA THR A 4 19.21 -22.06 4.53
C THR A 4 19.91 -21.01 5.41
N ALA A 5 20.04 -19.76 4.97
CA ALA A 5 20.34 -18.67 5.90
C ALA A 5 19.03 -18.10 6.47
N SER A 6 18.58 -18.67 7.58
CA SER A 6 17.65 -18.03 8.52
C SER A 6 18.31 -16.76 9.08
N CYS A 7 18.35 -15.69 8.28
CA CYS A 7 18.97 -14.43 8.68
C CYS A 7 17.87 -13.46 9.12
N SER A 8 17.66 -13.29 10.43
CA SER A 8 16.74 -12.29 10.98
C SER A 8 17.04 -10.89 10.40
N LEU A 9 16.01 -10.01 10.35
CA LEU A 9 16.27 -8.58 10.09
C LEU A 9 17.19 -8.04 11.21
N PRO A 10 18.08 -7.08 10.90
CA PRO A 10 18.97 -6.52 11.92
C PRO A 10 18.17 -5.79 13.00
N ASP A 11 18.71 -5.71 14.22
CA ASP A 11 18.03 -5.04 15.33
C ASP A 11 17.99 -3.51 15.16
N ALA A 12 18.99 -2.94 14.47
CA ALA A 12 19.17 -1.52 14.25
C ALA A 12 19.28 -1.17 12.77
N TRP A 13 18.94 0.08 12.43
CA TRP A 13 19.11 0.62 11.09
C TRP A 13 20.59 0.64 10.68
N PRO A 14 20.91 0.40 9.40
CA PRO A 14 22.30 0.35 8.92
C PRO A 14 22.99 1.73 8.97
N GLU A 15 22.21 2.81 9.04
CA GLU A 15 22.65 4.21 9.04
C GLU A 15 21.66 5.03 9.92
N PRO A 16 22.09 6.18 10.47
CA PRO A 16 21.21 7.05 11.24
C PRO A 16 19.97 7.46 10.45
N VAL A 17 18.80 7.35 11.08
CA VAL A 17 17.52 7.78 10.49
C VAL A 17 17.33 9.26 10.79
N VAL A 18 17.34 10.08 9.74
CA VAL A 18 17.08 11.52 9.82
C VAL A 18 15.65 11.78 9.33
N PRO A 19 14.75 12.29 10.20
CA PRO A 19 13.41 12.69 9.79
C PRO A 19 13.44 13.70 8.64
N VAL A 20 12.72 13.43 7.56
CA VAL A 20 12.66 14.33 6.41
C VAL A 20 11.94 15.63 6.76
N GLN A 21 10.94 15.55 7.65
CA GLN A 21 10.24 16.73 8.16
C GLN A 21 11.20 17.72 8.84
N SER A 22 12.15 17.23 9.66
CA SER A 22 13.15 18.11 10.27
C SER A 22 14.08 18.77 9.25
N LEU A 23 14.45 18.06 8.17
CA LEU A 23 15.23 18.65 7.08
C LEU A 23 14.46 19.74 6.36
N SER A 24 13.18 19.50 6.06
CA SER A 24 12.30 20.49 5.43
C SER A 24 12.09 21.72 6.31
N GLU A 25 11.83 21.54 7.60
CA GLU A 25 11.60 22.63 8.58
C GLU A 25 12.87 23.45 8.84
N ALA A 26 14.06 22.83 8.72
CA ALA A 26 15.33 23.54 8.77
C ALA A 26 15.60 24.42 7.53
N GLY A 27 14.73 24.40 6.51
CA GLY A 27 14.83 25.27 5.33
C GLY A 27 16.00 24.92 4.41
N VAL A 28 16.35 23.65 4.28
CA VAL A 28 17.42 23.21 3.37
C VAL A 28 17.12 23.66 1.93
N SER A 29 18.12 24.25 1.26
CA SER A 29 17.98 24.75 -0.12
C SER A 29 18.18 23.67 -1.19
N ALA A 30 18.69 22.51 -0.81
CA ALA A 30 18.95 21.38 -1.70
C ALA A 30 18.67 20.06 -0.97
N VAL A 31 18.24 19.04 -1.72
CA VAL A 31 18.05 17.70 -1.16
C VAL A 31 19.43 17.07 -0.87
N PRO A 32 19.66 16.48 0.31
CA PRO A 32 20.94 15.81 0.59
C PRO A 32 21.20 14.64 -0.37
N PRO A 33 22.47 14.29 -0.66
CA PRO A 33 22.82 13.31 -1.68
C PRO A 33 22.14 11.94 -1.54
N GLN A 34 21.91 11.50 -0.31
CA GLN A 34 21.26 10.22 -0.03
C GLN A 34 19.78 10.16 -0.46
N TYR A 35 19.12 11.31 -0.72
CA TYR A 35 17.75 11.36 -1.23
C TYR A 35 17.67 11.56 -2.74
N ILE A 36 18.82 11.78 -3.41
CA ILE A 36 18.87 11.96 -4.86
C ILE A 36 18.71 10.59 -5.53
N LYS A 37 17.66 10.45 -6.34
CA LYS A 37 17.42 9.24 -7.11
C LYS A 37 18.37 9.14 -8.30
N PRO A 38 18.76 7.91 -8.70
CA PRO A 38 19.44 7.67 -9.97
C PRO A 38 18.66 8.29 -11.14
N PRO A 39 19.32 8.75 -12.23
CA PRO A 39 18.66 9.45 -13.33
C PRO A 39 17.43 8.73 -13.90
N LEU A 40 17.45 7.39 -13.98
CA LEU A 40 16.33 6.59 -14.49
C LEU A 40 15.12 6.51 -13.55
N ASP A 41 15.33 6.75 -12.25
CA ASP A 41 14.30 6.65 -11.22
C ASP A 41 13.67 8.02 -10.89
N ARG A 42 14.27 9.11 -11.37
CA ARG A 42 13.79 10.48 -11.12
C ARG A 42 12.41 10.70 -11.75
N PRO A 43 11.53 11.48 -11.10
CA PRO A 43 10.25 11.82 -11.69
C PRO A 43 10.39 12.84 -12.82
N VAL A 44 9.60 12.67 -13.87
CA VAL A 44 9.35 13.71 -14.87
C VAL A 44 8.13 14.50 -14.40
N LEU A 45 8.30 15.80 -14.16
CA LEU A 45 7.28 16.69 -13.60
C LEU A 45 7.00 17.87 -14.54
N PRO A 46 5.73 18.26 -14.77
CA PRO A 46 4.52 17.55 -14.36
C PRO A 46 4.29 16.29 -15.21
N ALA A 47 3.75 15.23 -14.61
CA ALA A 47 3.30 14.05 -15.35
C ALA A 47 1.87 14.23 -15.85
N GLN A 48 1.49 13.47 -16.89
CA GLN A 48 0.13 13.45 -17.41
C GLN A 48 -0.86 12.97 -16.34
N ILE A 49 -2.08 13.49 -16.38
CA ILE A 49 -3.16 13.06 -15.48
C ILE A 49 -3.80 11.79 -16.04
N LEU A 50 -4.15 10.86 -15.15
CA LEU A 50 -4.95 9.69 -15.46
C LEU A 50 -6.16 9.63 -14.53
N ASP A 51 -7.34 9.55 -15.14
CA ASP A 51 -8.56 9.16 -14.47
C ASP A 51 -8.61 7.62 -14.44
N VAL A 52 -8.50 7.06 -13.24
CA VAL A 52 -8.71 5.63 -13.03
C VAL A 52 -10.20 5.32 -12.96
N PRO A 53 -10.64 4.08 -13.28
CA PRO A 53 -12.05 3.71 -13.21
C PRO A 53 -12.66 4.00 -11.84
N THR A 54 -13.96 4.35 -11.83
CA THR A 54 -14.73 4.51 -10.61
C THR A 54 -15.63 3.29 -10.40
N VAL A 55 -15.69 2.80 -9.17
CA VAL A 55 -16.47 1.65 -8.76
C VAL A 55 -17.43 2.08 -7.65
N ASP A 56 -18.73 1.85 -7.85
CA ASP A 56 -19.75 2.10 -6.83
C ASP A 56 -19.88 0.86 -5.93
N VAL A 57 -19.50 1.00 -4.66
CA VAL A 57 -19.51 -0.12 -3.70
C VAL A 57 -20.93 -0.45 -3.24
N ALA A 58 -21.86 0.51 -3.23
CA ALA A 58 -23.23 0.26 -2.81
C ALA A 58 -23.92 -0.76 -3.74
N ALA A 59 -23.49 -0.83 -5.00
CA ALA A 59 -23.97 -1.82 -5.96
C ALA A 59 -23.54 -3.27 -5.67
N PHE A 60 -22.64 -3.50 -4.71
CA PHE A 60 -22.25 -4.84 -4.26
C PHE A 60 -22.92 -5.25 -2.94
N LEU A 61 -23.70 -4.37 -2.32
CA LEU A 61 -24.43 -4.69 -1.09
C LEU A 61 -25.69 -5.53 -1.36
N ASP A 62 -26.22 -5.43 -2.58
CA ASP A 62 -27.30 -6.26 -3.11
C ASP A 62 -26.83 -6.83 -4.45
N LEU A 63 -26.40 -8.09 -4.46
CA LEU A 63 -25.79 -8.74 -5.62
C LEU A 63 -26.81 -9.33 -6.60
N ASP A 64 -28.09 -9.01 -6.44
CA ASP A 64 -29.15 -9.53 -7.29
C ASP A 64 -29.41 -8.67 -8.53
N GLY A 65 -29.58 -9.35 -9.67
CA GLY A 65 -30.03 -8.74 -10.92
C GLY A 65 -28.94 -8.19 -11.84
N ALA A 66 -29.39 -7.55 -12.92
CA ALA A 66 -28.52 -7.14 -14.03
C ALA A 66 -27.52 -6.03 -13.65
N ALA A 67 -27.89 -5.15 -12.72
CA ALA A 67 -27.04 -4.04 -12.27
C ALA A 67 -25.80 -4.54 -11.52
N ALA A 68 -25.96 -5.52 -10.61
CA ALA A 68 -24.84 -6.13 -9.91
C ALA A 68 -23.88 -6.84 -10.89
N ALA A 69 -24.40 -7.55 -11.89
CA ALA A 69 -23.59 -8.22 -12.91
C ALA A 69 -22.77 -7.22 -13.76
N GLU A 70 -23.34 -6.08 -14.12
CA GLU A 70 -22.63 -5.01 -14.83
C GLU A 70 -21.51 -4.42 -13.97
N GLN A 71 -21.77 -4.17 -12.69
CA GLN A 71 -20.75 -3.63 -11.78
C GLN A 71 -19.62 -4.63 -11.50
N LEU A 72 -19.91 -5.92 -11.40
CA LEU A 72 -18.88 -6.96 -11.32
C LEU A 72 -18.00 -6.99 -12.56
N LYS A 73 -18.57 -6.78 -13.75
CA LYS A 73 -17.81 -6.66 -15.00
C LYS A 73 -16.92 -5.42 -15.01
N ASN A 74 -17.43 -4.27 -14.56
CA ASN A 74 -16.67 -3.03 -14.45
C ASN A 74 -15.50 -3.18 -13.47
N LEU A 75 -15.73 -3.84 -12.33
CA LEU A 75 -14.70 -4.18 -11.36
C LEU A 75 -13.64 -5.11 -11.97
N ALA A 76 -14.05 -6.18 -12.66
CA ALA A 76 -13.10 -7.07 -13.35
C ALA A 76 -12.23 -6.31 -14.36
N GLU A 77 -12.82 -5.40 -15.13
CA GLU A 77 -12.11 -4.56 -16.10
C GLU A 77 -11.11 -3.62 -15.41
N ALA A 78 -11.53 -2.95 -14.33
CA ALA A 78 -10.67 -2.10 -13.53
C ALA A 78 -9.47 -2.88 -12.97
N CYS A 79 -9.71 -4.05 -12.35
CA CYS A 79 -8.67 -4.89 -11.79
C CYS A 79 -7.72 -5.48 -12.84
N SER A 80 -8.23 -5.85 -14.03
CA SER A 80 -7.43 -6.50 -15.08
C SER A 80 -6.67 -5.53 -15.99
N LYS A 81 -7.23 -4.36 -16.30
CA LYS A 81 -6.60 -3.39 -17.20
C LYS A 81 -5.84 -2.29 -16.48
N HIS A 82 -6.30 -1.90 -15.29
CA HIS A 82 -5.74 -0.76 -14.56
C HIS A 82 -5.03 -1.16 -13.28
N GLY A 83 -5.52 -2.17 -12.55
CA GLY A 83 -5.01 -2.54 -11.24
C GLY A 83 -5.23 -1.48 -10.14
N PHE A 84 -5.85 -0.36 -10.51
CA PHE A 84 -6.17 0.81 -9.71
C PHE A 84 -7.58 1.29 -10.08
N PHE A 85 -8.35 1.71 -9.09
CA PHE A 85 -9.68 2.30 -9.27
C PHE A 85 -10.04 3.13 -8.04
N GLN A 86 -11.02 4.02 -8.19
CA GLN A 86 -11.55 4.79 -7.07
C GLN A 86 -12.90 4.23 -6.65
N VAL A 87 -13.12 4.05 -5.36
CA VAL A 87 -14.39 3.59 -4.81
C VAL A 87 -15.20 4.76 -4.27
N VAL A 88 -16.48 4.79 -4.62
CA VAL A 88 -17.48 5.75 -4.12
C VAL A 88 -18.61 4.99 -3.44
N ASN A 89 -19.45 5.72 -2.68
CA ASN A 89 -20.58 5.13 -1.94
C ASN A 89 -20.16 3.92 -1.07
N HIS A 90 -18.95 4.00 -0.50
CA HIS A 90 -18.26 2.91 0.19
C HIS A 90 -18.72 2.65 1.63
N GLY A 91 -19.77 3.31 2.11
CA GLY A 91 -20.33 3.12 3.45
C GLY A 91 -19.54 3.76 4.61
N VAL A 92 -18.24 4.02 4.44
CA VAL A 92 -17.45 4.77 5.44
C VAL A 92 -17.96 6.22 5.58
N GLN A 93 -18.28 6.62 6.81
CA GLN A 93 -18.82 7.95 7.07
C GLN A 93 -17.79 9.06 6.83
N ALA A 94 -18.22 10.16 6.20
CA ALA A 94 -17.36 11.32 5.93
C ALA A 94 -16.73 11.88 7.22
N SER A 95 -17.49 11.90 8.32
CA SER A 95 -16.99 12.32 9.64
C SER A 95 -15.84 11.45 10.15
N THR A 96 -15.85 10.14 9.88
CA THR A 96 -14.75 9.23 10.26
C THR A 96 -13.49 9.58 9.46
N VAL A 97 -13.64 9.80 8.15
CA VAL A 97 -12.54 10.22 7.26
C VAL A 97 -11.94 11.55 7.71
N ASP A 98 -12.77 12.52 8.05
CA ASP A 98 -12.32 13.85 8.49
C ASP A 98 -11.64 13.80 9.86
N ARG A 99 -12.19 13.02 10.81
CA ARG A 99 -11.55 12.76 12.11
C ARG A 99 -10.17 12.12 11.91
N MET A 100 -10.07 11.12 11.04
CA MET A 100 -8.82 10.43 10.73
C MET A 100 -7.77 11.39 10.16
N ARG A 101 -8.16 12.17 9.14
CA ARG A 101 -7.29 13.18 8.52
C ARG A 101 -6.84 14.24 9.53
N GLY A 102 -7.77 14.75 10.34
CA GLY A 102 -7.50 15.75 11.36
C GLY A 102 -6.57 15.26 12.45
N ALA A 103 -6.81 14.07 13.01
CA ALA A 103 -6.04 13.52 14.12
C ALA A 103 -4.58 13.25 13.72
N TRP A 104 -4.34 12.67 12.54
CA TRP A 104 -2.98 12.44 12.06
C TRP A 104 -2.26 13.72 11.62
N ARG A 105 -2.96 14.71 11.06
CA ARG A 105 -2.36 16.04 10.82
C ARG A 105 -1.91 16.68 12.13
N ARG A 106 -2.69 16.57 13.21
CA ARG A 106 -2.27 17.00 14.56
C ARG A 106 -1.05 16.22 15.05
N PHE A 107 -1.00 14.90 14.83
CA PHE A 107 0.17 14.10 15.20
C PHE A 107 1.45 14.57 14.50
N PHE A 108 1.43 14.79 13.18
CA PHE A 108 2.62 15.25 12.45
C PHE A 108 3.02 16.69 12.78
N ALA A 109 2.11 17.48 13.34
CA ALA A 109 2.37 18.82 13.87
C ALA A 109 2.98 18.82 15.29
N LEU A 110 3.08 17.67 15.97
CA LEU A 110 3.77 17.56 17.25
C LEU A 110 5.28 17.76 17.10
N GLU A 111 5.92 18.04 18.24
CA GLU A 111 7.38 18.13 18.34
C GLU A 111 8.04 16.81 17.93
N MET A 112 9.24 16.90 17.37
CA MET A 112 9.93 15.72 16.81
C MET A 112 10.23 14.66 17.88
N GLU A 113 10.50 15.06 19.12
CA GLU A 113 10.70 14.13 20.25
C GLU A 113 9.45 13.31 20.55
N GLU A 114 8.25 13.90 20.48
CA GLU A 114 6.99 13.17 20.68
C GLU A 114 6.73 12.18 19.55
N LYS A 115 6.98 12.57 18.30
CA LYS A 115 6.83 11.69 17.13
C LYS A 115 7.79 10.50 17.20
N LYS A 116 9.03 10.75 17.62
CA LYS A 116 10.08 9.72 17.72
C LYS A 116 9.96 8.82 18.95
N ALA A 117 9.13 9.17 19.95
CA ALA A 117 8.94 8.36 21.16
C ALA A 117 8.58 6.90 20.87
N CYS A 118 7.89 6.66 19.75
CA CYS A 118 7.52 5.33 19.28
C CYS A 118 8.21 4.96 17.96
N SER A 119 9.47 5.37 17.73
CA SER A 119 10.19 5.07 16.49
C SER A 119 10.31 3.56 16.22
N ASN A 120 10.27 3.19 14.95
CA ASN A 120 10.43 1.81 14.50
C ASN A 120 11.91 1.38 14.42
N SER A 121 12.13 0.08 14.25
CA SER A 121 13.42 -0.51 13.91
C SER A 121 13.23 -1.60 12.86
N PRO A 122 14.29 -2.11 12.21
CA PRO A 122 14.10 -3.17 11.22
C PRO A 122 13.50 -4.45 11.82
N ALA A 123 13.81 -4.78 13.08
CA ALA A 123 13.18 -5.88 13.81
C ALA A 123 11.75 -5.56 14.32
N ALA A 124 11.37 -4.29 14.39
CA ALA A 124 10.11 -3.79 14.93
C ALA A 124 9.50 -2.73 14.01
N PRO A 125 8.75 -3.12 12.96
CA PRO A 125 8.30 -2.20 11.90
C PRO A 125 7.26 -1.18 12.37
N GLU A 126 6.51 -1.47 13.43
CA GLU A 126 5.52 -0.55 14.00
C GLU A 126 6.19 0.66 14.64
N GLY A 127 5.61 1.83 14.38
CA GLY A 127 6.12 3.10 14.88
C GLY A 127 6.38 4.15 13.81
N TYR A 128 6.91 5.27 14.26
CA TYR A 128 7.40 6.36 13.41
C TYR A 128 8.66 5.93 12.65
N GLY A 129 8.75 6.27 11.38
CA GLY A 129 9.88 5.95 10.53
C GLY A 129 10.12 6.98 9.43
N SER A 130 11.35 6.99 8.92
CA SER A 130 11.79 7.86 7.82
C SER A 130 12.70 7.11 6.83
N ARG A 131 12.71 5.77 6.91
CA ARG A 131 13.54 4.91 6.07
C ARG A 131 12.82 3.60 5.77
N ALA A 132 12.86 3.20 4.50
CA ALA A 132 12.46 1.87 4.07
C ALA A 132 13.70 1.04 3.69
N GLY A 133 13.71 -0.24 4.05
CA GLY A 133 14.79 -1.18 3.71
C GLY A 133 16.06 -1.04 4.56
N VAL A 134 16.88 -2.10 4.57
CA VAL A 134 18.10 -2.21 5.39
C VAL A 134 19.39 -2.24 4.55
N GLU A 135 19.29 -2.01 3.25
CA GLU A 135 20.45 -1.91 2.36
C GLU A 135 21.18 -0.58 2.63
N LYS A 136 22.46 -0.66 3.03
CA LYS A 136 23.30 0.50 3.33
C LYS A 136 23.62 1.25 2.04
N GLY A 137 23.52 2.59 2.06
CA GLY A 137 23.81 3.43 0.90
C GLY A 137 22.75 3.39 -0.22
N ALA A 138 21.61 2.71 0.01
CA ALA A 138 20.49 2.77 -0.91
C ALA A 138 19.86 4.19 -0.91
N PRO A 139 19.45 4.73 -2.07
CA PRO A 139 18.79 6.03 -2.14
C PRO A 139 17.50 6.06 -1.30
N LEU A 140 17.41 7.02 -0.38
CA LEU A 140 16.28 7.24 0.52
C LEU A 140 15.13 7.97 -0.17
N ASP A 141 13.96 7.90 0.45
CA ASP A 141 12.74 8.58 0.02
C ASP A 141 12.52 9.85 0.84
N TRP A 142 11.93 10.87 0.22
CA TRP A 142 11.57 12.15 0.82
C TRP A 142 10.21 12.08 1.54
N GLY A 143 10.15 11.30 2.62
CA GLY A 143 8.94 11.19 3.41
C GLY A 143 9.16 10.51 4.76
N ASP A 144 8.37 10.96 5.73
CA ASP A 144 8.19 10.29 7.00
C ASP A 144 6.91 9.47 6.98
N TYR A 145 6.80 8.49 7.87
CA TYR A 145 5.59 7.70 8.00
C TYR A 145 5.40 7.17 9.41
N TYR A 146 4.18 6.72 9.67
CA TYR A 146 3.86 5.90 10.83
C TYR A 146 3.25 4.58 10.36
N PHE A 147 3.76 3.46 10.87
CA PHE A 147 3.24 2.14 10.54
C PHE A 147 2.59 1.48 11.76
N LEU A 148 1.40 0.92 11.59
CA LEU A 148 0.61 0.27 12.63
C LEU A 148 0.09 -1.07 12.13
N ASN A 149 0.20 -2.13 12.94
CA ASN A 149 -0.59 -3.33 12.70
C ASN A 149 -2.01 -3.08 13.22
N ILE A 150 -3.03 -3.47 12.45
CA ILE A 150 -4.45 -3.33 12.81
C ILE A 150 -5.05 -4.71 13.12
N LEU A 151 -4.78 -5.72 12.29
CA LEU A 151 -5.23 -7.09 12.50
C LEU A 151 -4.12 -8.12 12.22
N PRO A 152 -4.13 -9.25 12.94
CA PRO A 152 -5.00 -9.55 14.07
C PRO A 152 -4.59 -8.75 15.34
N SER A 153 -5.44 -8.71 16.38
CA SER A 153 -5.21 -7.81 17.53
C SER A 153 -3.98 -8.20 18.36
N GLU A 154 -3.58 -9.46 18.34
CA GLU A 154 -2.47 -10.05 19.10
C GLU A 154 -1.11 -9.55 18.61
N ILE A 155 -1.01 -9.12 17.35
CA ILE A 155 0.24 -8.61 16.78
C ILE A 155 0.43 -7.10 16.99
N LYS A 156 -0.57 -6.40 17.54
CA LYS A 156 -0.51 -4.97 17.84
C LYS A 156 0.47 -4.72 19.00
N ARG A 157 1.57 -4.01 18.74
CA ARG A 157 2.47 -3.57 19.81
C ARG A 157 1.93 -2.29 20.45
N ARG A 158 1.12 -2.39 21.50
CA ARG A 158 0.49 -1.22 22.16
C ARG A 158 1.46 -0.11 22.58
N ASN A 159 2.72 -0.44 22.87
CA ASN A 159 3.77 0.53 23.19
C ASN A 159 4.35 1.27 21.97
N LYS A 160 4.05 0.80 20.75
CA LYS A 160 4.37 1.44 19.47
C LYS A 160 3.22 2.27 18.90
N TRP A 161 2.07 2.33 19.57
CA TRP A 161 0.98 3.22 19.17
C TRP A 161 1.17 4.60 19.81
N PRO A 162 0.94 5.71 19.08
CA PRO A 162 1.07 7.04 19.64
C PRO A 162 0.16 7.25 20.86
N LYS A 163 0.64 8.03 21.82
CA LYS A 163 -0.14 8.45 22.99
C LYS A 163 -0.79 9.82 22.81
N SER A 164 -0.25 10.62 21.90
CA SER A 164 -0.72 11.96 21.56
C SER A 164 -1.01 12.03 20.06
N PRO A 165 -2.08 12.72 19.62
CA PRO A 165 -3.18 13.19 20.47
C PRO A 165 -3.94 11.99 21.10
N HIS A 166 -4.59 12.20 22.25
CA HIS A 166 -5.18 11.13 23.06
C HIS A 166 -6.30 10.36 22.33
N ASP A 167 -6.98 11.02 21.40
CA ASP A 167 -8.06 10.46 20.57
C ASP A 167 -7.55 9.71 19.34
N LEU A 168 -6.25 9.79 19.01
CA LEU A 168 -5.69 9.23 17.78
C LEU A 168 -5.91 7.72 17.66
N ARG A 169 -5.75 7.00 18.78
CA ARG A 169 -5.86 5.54 18.78
C ARG A 169 -7.27 5.11 18.43
N GLU A 170 -8.27 5.61 19.16
CA GLU A 170 -9.68 5.30 18.95
C GLU A 170 -10.08 5.63 17.51
N ILE A 171 -9.75 6.83 17.03
CA ILE A 171 -10.04 7.26 15.66
C ILE A 171 -9.40 6.32 14.62
N THR A 172 -8.17 5.87 14.86
CA THR A 172 -7.45 4.97 13.94
C THR A 172 -8.04 3.56 13.96
N GLU A 173 -8.49 3.08 15.12
CA GLU A 173 -9.14 1.78 15.27
C GLU A 173 -10.53 1.76 14.63
N ASP A 174 -11.36 2.79 14.88
CA ASP A 174 -12.67 2.97 14.23
C ASP A 174 -12.54 2.99 12.70
N TYR A 175 -11.64 3.86 12.20
CA TYR A 175 -11.37 3.96 10.76
C TYR A 175 -10.83 2.66 10.17
N GLY A 176 -9.96 1.95 10.90
CA GLY A 176 -9.44 0.65 10.49
C GLY A 176 -10.55 -0.42 10.40
N SER A 177 -11.52 -0.41 11.33
CA SER A 177 -12.68 -1.31 11.29
C SER A 177 -13.57 -1.03 10.09
N ASP A 178 -13.88 0.25 9.82
CA ASP A 178 -14.66 0.66 8.64
C ASP A 178 -14.00 0.23 7.33
N LEU A 179 -12.67 0.38 7.23
CA LEU A 179 -11.93 -0.04 6.03
C LEU A 179 -11.82 -1.55 5.90
N MET A 180 -11.82 -2.31 7.01
CA MET A 180 -11.83 -3.77 6.95
C MET A 180 -13.14 -4.28 6.35
N ASN A 181 -14.28 -3.73 6.80
CA ASN A 181 -15.60 -4.04 6.21
C ASN A 181 -15.64 -3.74 4.70
N LEU A 182 -15.08 -2.60 4.29
CA LEU A 182 -14.94 -2.27 2.87
C LEU A 182 -14.08 -3.30 2.11
N CYS A 183 -12.97 -3.74 2.70
CA CYS A 183 -12.11 -4.76 2.08
C CYS A 183 -12.83 -6.10 1.92
N GLU A 184 -13.66 -6.51 2.88
CA GLU A 184 -14.46 -7.74 2.77
C GLU A 184 -15.45 -7.69 1.60
N VAL A 185 -16.18 -6.57 1.45
CA VAL A 185 -17.09 -6.35 0.31
C VAL A 185 -16.32 -6.43 -1.01
N LEU A 186 -15.16 -5.77 -1.08
CA LEU A 186 -14.32 -5.79 -2.28
C LEU A 186 -13.76 -7.19 -2.59
N LEU A 187 -13.33 -7.95 -1.57
CA LEU A 187 -12.85 -9.33 -1.76
C LEU A 187 -13.95 -10.24 -2.31
N LYS A 188 -15.18 -10.14 -1.79
CA LYS A 188 -16.34 -10.90 -2.29
C LYS A 188 -16.67 -10.54 -3.73
N ALA A 189 -16.76 -9.24 -4.03
CA ALA A 189 -17.01 -8.75 -5.40
C ALA A 189 -15.90 -9.15 -6.38
N MET A 190 -14.64 -9.07 -5.97
CA MET A 190 -13.50 -9.55 -6.77
C MET A 190 -13.55 -11.06 -7.02
N SER A 191 -14.01 -11.84 -6.04
CA SER A 191 -14.15 -13.29 -6.16
C SER A 191 -15.21 -13.66 -7.20
N LEU A 192 -16.40 -13.07 -7.09
CA LEU A 192 -17.49 -13.28 -8.04
C LEU A 192 -17.14 -12.83 -9.46
N SER A 193 -16.48 -11.67 -9.59
CA SER A 193 -16.06 -11.14 -10.88
C SER A 193 -14.95 -11.96 -11.56
N LEU A 194 -14.20 -12.78 -10.81
CA LEU A 194 -13.29 -13.79 -11.34
C LEU A 194 -14.00 -15.10 -11.76
N GLY A 195 -15.30 -15.23 -11.51
CA GLY A 195 -16.06 -16.46 -11.70
C GLY A 195 -15.81 -17.50 -10.60
N LEU A 196 -15.34 -17.08 -9.42
CA LEU A 196 -15.15 -17.94 -8.26
C LEU A 196 -16.37 -17.91 -7.35
N GLY A 197 -16.43 -18.83 -6.38
CA GLY A 197 -17.39 -18.71 -5.28
C GLY A 197 -17.17 -17.42 -4.50
N GLU A 198 -18.24 -16.82 -3.99
CA GLU A 198 -18.23 -15.49 -3.34
C GLU A 198 -17.10 -15.33 -2.31
N ASN A 199 -16.89 -16.34 -1.46
CA ASN A 199 -15.93 -16.28 -0.36
C ASN A 199 -14.54 -16.83 -0.73
N GLN A 200 -14.25 -17.14 -1.99
CA GLN A 200 -13.00 -17.81 -2.37
C GLN A 200 -11.76 -16.95 -2.11
N LEU A 201 -11.78 -15.66 -2.47
CA LEU A 201 -10.65 -14.75 -2.14
C LEU A 201 -10.54 -14.51 -0.65
N HIS A 202 -11.66 -14.34 0.05
CA HIS A 202 -11.68 -14.18 1.50
C HIS A 202 -11.06 -15.39 2.23
N ALA A 203 -11.45 -16.60 1.83
CA ALA A 203 -10.86 -17.84 2.34
C ALA A 203 -9.37 -17.97 2.00
N ALA A 204 -8.95 -17.54 0.79
CA ALA A 204 -7.53 -17.53 0.41
C ALA A 204 -6.69 -16.58 1.28
N PHE A 205 -7.32 -15.59 1.93
CA PHE A 205 -6.66 -14.69 2.87
C PHE A 205 -6.63 -15.24 4.30
N GLY A 206 -7.33 -16.36 4.57
CA GLY A 206 -7.40 -16.99 5.88
C GLY A 206 -8.73 -16.85 6.59
N SER A 207 -9.77 -16.34 5.92
CA SER A 207 -11.09 -16.06 6.50
C SER A 207 -11.01 -15.04 7.66
N ASP A 208 -12.11 -14.88 8.42
CA ASP A 208 -12.24 -13.85 9.45
C ASP A 208 -11.10 -13.90 10.49
N ASP A 209 -10.70 -15.11 10.90
CA ASP A 209 -9.67 -15.33 11.93
C ASP A 209 -8.22 -15.22 11.40
N GLY A 210 -8.04 -15.18 10.08
CA GLY A 210 -6.72 -15.25 9.44
C GLY A 210 -6.29 -13.98 8.70
N ILE A 211 -7.22 -13.07 8.37
CA ILE A 211 -6.85 -11.84 7.67
C ILE A 211 -5.91 -10.97 8.50
N SER A 212 -4.88 -10.43 7.85
CA SER A 212 -4.00 -9.43 8.45
C SER A 212 -4.25 -8.06 7.83
N ALA A 213 -4.35 -7.04 8.68
CA ALA A 213 -4.48 -5.66 8.25
C ALA A 213 -3.40 -4.79 8.89
N CYS A 214 -2.87 -3.84 8.12
CA CYS A 214 -1.96 -2.83 8.64
C CYS A 214 -2.23 -1.47 7.99
N MET A 215 -1.75 -0.42 8.63
CA MET A 215 -1.93 0.95 8.17
C MET A 215 -0.58 1.65 8.12
N ARG A 216 -0.36 2.41 7.04
CA ARG A 216 0.78 3.29 6.88
C ARG A 216 0.30 4.70 6.59
N VAL A 217 0.54 5.59 7.54
CA VAL A 217 0.27 7.01 7.41
C VAL A 217 1.52 7.69 6.89
N ASN A 218 1.46 8.30 5.72
CA ASN A 218 2.62 8.93 5.08
C ASN A 218 2.50 10.45 5.16
N TYR A 219 3.62 11.09 5.49
CA TYR A 219 3.80 12.53 5.49
C TYR A 219 4.98 12.86 4.59
N TYR A 220 4.71 13.59 3.51
CA TYR A 220 5.73 14.04 2.55
C TYR A 220 5.91 15.55 2.73
N PRO A 221 6.98 16.00 3.42
CA PRO A 221 7.25 17.42 3.61
C PRO A 221 7.52 18.15 2.29
N LYS A 222 7.52 19.49 2.33
CA LYS A 222 7.95 20.30 1.19
C LYS A 222 9.37 19.92 0.78
N CYS A 223 9.61 19.87 -0.53
CA CYS A 223 10.89 19.47 -1.10
C CYS A 223 11.47 20.62 -1.95
N PRO A 224 12.73 21.03 -1.75
CA PRO A 224 13.33 22.09 -2.55
C PRO A 224 13.66 21.65 -4.00
N GLN A 225 13.78 20.34 -4.25
CA GLN A 225 14.16 19.78 -5.56
C GLN A 225 13.35 18.49 -5.84
N PRO A 226 12.01 18.60 -6.02
CA PRO A 226 11.13 17.44 -6.19
C PRO A 226 11.44 16.59 -7.43
N GLU A 227 12.13 17.16 -8.42
CA GLU A 227 12.62 16.47 -9.63
C GLU A 227 13.81 15.53 -9.38
N LEU A 228 14.49 15.65 -8.24
CA LEU A 228 15.64 14.81 -7.89
C LEU A 228 15.29 13.65 -6.95
N THR A 229 14.10 13.65 -6.36
CA THR A 229 13.72 12.68 -5.32
C THR A 229 12.32 12.13 -5.53
N LEU A 230 11.88 11.21 -4.66
CA LEU A 230 10.52 10.67 -4.62
C LEU A 230 10.05 10.66 -3.18
N GLY A 231 8.76 10.95 -2.95
CA GLY A 231 8.15 10.78 -1.63
C GLY A 231 8.09 9.30 -1.22
N ILE A 232 7.80 8.41 -2.16
CA ILE A 232 8.04 6.97 -2.03
C ILE A 232 8.53 6.39 -3.36
N SER A 233 9.55 5.54 -3.29
CA SER A 233 10.11 4.84 -4.45
C SER A 233 9.10 3.95 -5.16
N SER A 234 9.39 3.66 -6.43
CA SER A 234 8.58 2.80 -7.29
C SER A 234 8.45 1.38 -6.73
N HIS A 235 7.22 0.88 -6.59
CA HIS A 235 6.92 -0.46 -6.08
C HIS A 235 5.57 -0.98 -6.56
N SER A 236 5.37 -2.28 -6.44
CA SER A 236 4.03 -2.86 -6.28
C SER A 236 3.79 -3.23 -4.82
N ASP A 237 2.53 -3.27 -4.40
CA ASP A 237 2.19 -3.66 -3.04
C ASP A 237 2.29 -5.16 -2.87
N ALA A 238 3.08 -5.60 -1.90
CA ALA A 238 3.30 -7.02 -1.65
C ALA A 238 2.04 -7.78 -1.19
N GLY A 239 1.04 -7.04 -0.70
CA GLY A 239 -0.16 -7.50 -0.04
C GLY A 239 -1.30 -7.92 -0.97
N GLY A 240 -2.52 -7.85 -0.42
CA GLY A 240 -3.76 -8.17 -1.13
C GLY A 240 -4.43 -6.97 -1.77
N ILE A 241 -5.01 -6.10 -0.95
CA ILE A 241 -5.67 -4.84 -1.35
C ILE A 241 -5.03 -3.70 -0.57
N ALA A 242 -4.75 -2.60 -1.25
CA ALA A 242 -4.45 -1.33 -0.59
C ALA A 242 -5.60 -0.34 -0.82
N VAL A 243 -6.07 0.29 0.25
CA VAL A 243 -7.08 1.36 0.25
C VAL A 243 -6.41 2.64 0.73
N LEU A 244 -6.31 3.62 -0.16
CA LEU A 244 -5.60 4.87 0.04
C LEU A 244 -6.59 6.03 0.19
N LEU A 245 -6.54 6.67 1.36
CA LEU A 245 -7.01 8.04 1.53
C LEU A 245 -5.95 9.00 0.96
N ALA A 246 -6.23 9.52 -0.23
CA ALA A 246 -5.40 10.52 -0.88
C ALA A 246 -5.52 11.89 -0.18
N ASP A 247 -4.48 12.72 -0.33
CA ASP A 247 -4.56 14.12 0.08
C ASP A 247 -5.53 14.87 -0.85
N ASP A 248 -6.37 15.69 -0.25
CA ASP A 248 -7.39 16.50 -0.91
C ASP A 248 -6.83 17.77 -1.57
N ARG A 249 -5.62 18.19 -1.17
CA ARG A 249 -4.98 19.44 -1.59
C ARG A 249 -3.76 19.19 -2.47
N VAL A 250 -2.99 18.14 -2.20
CA VAL A 250 -1.71 17.87 -2.89
C VAL A 250 -1.74 16.53 -3.64
N LYS A 251 -1.74 16.60 -4.96
CA LYS A 251 -1.60 15.41 -5.83
C LYS A 251 -0.18 14.86 -5.72
N GLY A 252 -0.01 13.55 -5.89
CA GLY A 252 1.33 12.97 -5.82
C GLY A 252 1.42 11.49 -6.12
N THR A 253 0.33 10.73 -6.01
CA THR A 253 0.32 9.31 -6.40
C THR A 253 0.46 9.21 -7.92
N GLN A 254 1.48 8.48 -8.37
CA GLN A 254 1.68 8.15 -9.77
C GLN A 254 1.61 6.65 -10.00
N VAL A 255 0.95 6.24 -11.08
CA VAL A 255 0.83 4.84 -11.52
C VAL A 255 1.54 4.65 -12.85
N ARG A 256 2.16 3.49 -13.05
CA ARG A 256 2.87 3.17 -14.28
C ARG A 256 1.96 2.44 -15.26
N LYS A 257 1.90 2.92 -16.50
CA LYS A 257 1.26 2.24 -17.63
C LYS A 257 2.23 2.17 -18.80
N GLY A 258 2.68 0.94 -19.12
CA GLY A 258 3.83 0.75 -20.00
C GLY A 258 5.08 1.38 -19.39
N ASP A 259 5.74 2.26 -20.15
CA ASP A 259 6.93 2.99 -19.69
C ASP A 259 6.62 4.43 -19.25
N THR A 260 5.34 4.78 -19.12
CA THR A 260 4.90 6.13 -18.76
C THR A 260 4.29 6.16 -17.36
N TRP A 261 4.61 7.23 -16.63
CA TRP A 261 4.07 7.55 -15.32
C TRP A 261 2.91 8.54 -15.44
N TYR A 262 1.79 8.24 -14.79
CA TYR A 262 0.61 9.11 -14.78
C TYR A 262 0.24 9.49 -13.35
N THR A 263 -0.06 10.75 -13.11
CA THR A 263 -0.58 11.22 -11.82
C THR A 263 -2.06 10.92 -11.73
N VAL A 264 -2.47 10.19 -10.70
CA VAL A 264 -3.88 9.87 -10.46
C VAL A 264 -4.60 11.12 -9.96
N GLN A 265 -5.77 11.42 -10.53
CA GLN A 265 -6.66 12.46 -10.06
C GLN A 265 -7.60 11.91 -8.96
N PRO A 266 -7.46 12.34 -7.69
CA PRO A 266 -8.38 11.91 -6.64
C PRO A 266 -9.79 12.48 -6.87
N ILE A 267 -10.80 11.67 -6.59
CA ILE A 267 -12.21 12.05 -6.51
C ILE A 267 -12.49 12.43 -5.05
N PRO A 268 -13.16 13.57 -4.79
CA PRO A 268 -13.57 13.95 -3.44
C PRO A 268 -14.43 12.85 -2.78
N ASN A 269 -14.17 12.56 -1.51
CA ASN A 269 -14.87 11.52 -0.74
C ASN A 269 -14.79 10.11 -1.34
N ALA A 270 -13.76 9.82 -2.14
CA ALA A 270 -13.45 8.48 -2.61
C ALA A 270 -12.16 7.96 -1.98
N PHE A 271 -11.99 6.63 -1.98
CA PHE A 271 -10.69 6.01 -1.75
C PHE A 271 -10.09 5.54 -3.06
N LEU A 272 -8.78 5.70 -3.22
CA LEU A 272 -8.05 5.04 -4.30
C LEU A 272 -7.70 3.63 -3.84
N VAL A 273 -8.14 2.62 -4.57
CA VAL A 273 -7.90 1.21 -4.29
C VAL A 273 -6.95 0.64 -5.35
N ASN A 274 -6.00 -0.17 -4.92
CA ASN A 274 -5.17 -0.94 -5.84
C ASN A 274 -5.00 -2.40 -5.43
N ILE A 275 -4.77 -3.21 -6.44
CA ILE A 275 -4.51 -4.64 -6.32
C ILE A 275 -3.05 -4.84 -5.95
N GLY A 276 -2.81 -5.67 -4.95
CA GLY A 276 -1.49 -6.13 -4.54
C GLY A 276 -1.10 -7.46 -5.17
N ASP A 277 0.16 -7.81 -4.99
CA ASP A 277 0.80 -8.98 -5.59
C ASP A 277 0.08 -10.29 -5.25
N GLN A 278 -0.46 -10.44 -4.04
CA GLN A 278 -1.13 -11.68 -3.62
C GLN A 278 -2.41 -11.94 -4.42
N ILE A 279 -3.20 -10.90 -4.73
CA ILE A 279 -4.39 -11.07 -5.58
C ILE A 279 -3.98 -11.34 -7.03
N GLN A 280 -2.91 -10.73 -7.54
CA GLN A 280 -2.38 -11.08 -8.86
C GLN A 280 -1.96 -12.56 -8.94
N ILE A 281 -1.30 -13.08 -7.89
CA ILE A 281 -0.93 -14.50 -7.77
C ILE A 281 -2.18 -15.39 -7.75
N ILE A 282 -3.13 -15.12 -6.84
CA ILE A 282 -4.34 -15.94 -6.67
C ILE A 282 -5.20 -15.95 -7.94
N SER A 283 -5.33 -14.78 -8.59
CA SER A 283 -6.10 -14.64 -9.83
C SER A 283 -5.38 -15.22 -11.06
N ASN A 284 -4.18 -15.78 -10.89
CA ASN A 284 -3.35 -16.31 -11.97
C ASN A 284 -3.12 -15.27 -13.08
N ASP A 285 -2.69 -14.07 -12.70
CA ASP A 285 -2.43 -12.93 -13.58
C ASP A 285 -3.66 -12.31 -14.26
N LYS A 286 -4.90 -12.72 -13.91
CA LYS A 286 -6.10 -12.05 -14.43
C LYS A 286 -6.26 -10.63 -13.90
N TYR A 287 -5.94 -10.40 -12.62
CA TYR A 287 -5.89 -9.07 -12.01
C TYR A 287 -4.45 -8.60 -11.87
N LYS A 288 -4.23 -7.30 -12.02
CA LYS A 288 -2.90 -6.72 -12.14
C LYS A 288 -2.54 -5.90 -10.91
N SER A 289 -1.49 -6.32 -10.21
CA SER A 289 -0.74 -5.48 -9.30
C SER A 289 0.13 -4.53 -10.12
N VAL A 290 -0.04 -3.23 -9.94
CA VAL A 290 0.59 -2.21 -10.80
C VAL A 290 1.65 -1.43 -10.04
N GLU A 291 2.76 -1.18 -10.73
CA GLU A 291 3.85 -0.40 -10.20
C GLU A 291 3.40 1.06 -10.02
N HIS A 292 3.63 1.61 -8.84
CA HIS A 292 3.23 2.95 -8.46
C HIS A 292 4.30 3.62 -7.58
N ARG A 293 4.24 4.95 -7.47
CA ARG A 293 5.14 5.77 -6.64
C ARG A 293 4.40 7.00 -6.11
N ALA A 294 5.03 7.76 -5.21
CA ALA A 294 4.57 9.12 -4.90
C ALA A 294 5.69 10.13 -5.13
N VAL A 295 5.35 11.24 -5.77
CA VAL A 295 6.27 12.36 -5.99
C VAL A 295 6.25 13.32 -4.81
N ALA A 296 7.39 13.96 -4.57
CA ALA A 296 7.47 15.07 -3.62
C ALA A 296 6.93 16.36 -4.26
N SER A 297 6.61 17.36 -3.45
CA SER A 297 6.10 18.66 -3.91
C SER A 297 6.92 19.80 -3.31
N SER A 298 7.17 20.84 -4.10
CA SER A 298 7.75 22.11 -3.62
C SER A 298 6.73 23.00 -2.92
N ASP A 299 5.46 22.83 -3.25
CA ASP A 299 4.42 23.81 -2.94
C ASP A 299 3.86 23.62 -1.54
N ASP A 300 3.49 22.37 -1.23
CA ASP A 300 2.90 22.00 0.05
C ASP A 300 3.23 20.57 0.49
N ALA A 301 3.19 20.35 1.81
CA ALA A 301 3.33 19.02 2.37
C ALA A 301 2.10 18.17 2.03
N ARG A 302 2.32 16.89 1.77
CA ARG A 302 1.27 15.94 1.38
C ARG A 302 1.07 14.87 2.43
N PHE A 303 -0.19 14.57 2.72
CA PHE A 303 -0.58 13.59 3.73
C PHE A 303 -1.43 12.46 3.12
N THR A 304 -1.14 11.20 3.44
CA THR A 304 -1.98 10.06 2.99
C THR A 304 -2.10 8.99 4.05
N VAL A 305 -3.18 8.21 4.01
CA VAL A 305 -3.36 7.01 4.84
C VAL A 305 -3.57 5.82 3.91
N ALA A 306 -2.63 4.88 3.91
CA ALA A 306 -2.77 3.60 3.20
C ALA A 306 -3.15 2.51 4.20
N PHE A 307 -4.26 1.83 3.97
CA PHE A 307 -4.69 0.63 4.69
C PHE A 307 -4.48 -0.59 3.80
N PHE A 308 -3.85 -1.62 4.33
CA PHE A 308 -3.54 -2.84 3.58
C PHE A 308 -4.30 -4.01 4.17
N CYS A 309 -5.15 -4.64 3.37
CA CYS A 309 -5.76 -5.93 3.66
C CYS A 309 -4.90 -7.03 3.01
N ASN A 310 -4.42 -7.96 3.83
CA ASN A 310 -3.44 -8.96 3.45
C ASN A 310 -3.87 -10.36 3.88
N PRO A 311 -3.38 -11.41 3.20
CA PRO A 311 -3.50 -12.76 3.71
C PRO A 311 -2.81 -12.93 5.07
N SER A 312 -3.20 -13.98 5.80
CA SER A 312 -2.44 -14.44 6.97
C SER A 312 -0.98 -14.68 6.61
N GLY A 313 -0.08 -14.31 7.52
CA GLY A 313 1.38 -14.46 7.33
C GLY A 313 1.84 -15.89 7.05
N ASN A 314 1.17 -16.90 7.60
CA ASN A 314 1.55 -18.31 7.49
C ASN A 314 0.89 -19.04 6.30
N LEU A 315 0.04 -18.39 5.52
CA LEU A 315 -0.66 -19.05 4.41
C LEU A 315 0.23 -19.16 3.17
N PRO A 316 0.29 -20.34 2.53
CA PRO A 316 0.85 -20.48 1.20
C PRO A 316 -0.12 -19.88 0.19
N ILE A 317 0.32 -18.86 -0.54
CA ILE A 317 -0.46 -18.18 -1.57
C ILE A 317 0.00 -18.66 -2.94
N GLY A 318 -0.95 -19.08 -3.77
CA GLY A 318 -0.72 -19.53 -5.14
C GLY A 318 -1.98 -19.34 -5.99
N PRO A 319 -1.91 -19.65 -7.31
CA PRO A 319 -3.06 -19.55 -8.20
C PRO A 319 -4.25 -20.37 -7.70
N ALA A 320 -5.45 -19.78 -7.72
CA ALA A 320 -6.68 -20.49 -7.40
C ALA A 320 -6.88 -21.64 -8.40
N ALA A 321 -7.11 -22.86 -7.88
CA ALA A 321 -7.20 -24.06 -8.71
C ALA A 321 -8.27 -23.95 -9.81
N GLN A 322 -9.37 -23.25 -9.54
CA GLN A 322 -10.47 -23.00 -10.47
C GLN A 322 -10.09 -22.10 -11.66
N LEU A 323 -9.00 -21.34 -11.54
CA LEU A 323 -8.47 -20.46 -12.60
C LEU A 323 -7.30 -21.12 -13.37
N VAL A 324 -6.94 -22.35 -13.00
CA VAL A 324 -5.87 -23.11 -13.63
C VAL A 324 -6.48 -24.22 -14.50
N SER A 325 -6.05 -24.30 -15.75
CA SER A 325 -6.46 -25.33 -16.70
C SER A 325 -5.34 -25.62 -17.69
N SER A 326 -5.54 -26.57 -18.60
CA SER A 326 -4.61 -26.82 -19.71
C SER A 326 -4.45 -25.62 -20.64
N GLN A 327 -5.48 -24.77 -20.77
CA GLN A 327 -5.45 -23.55 -21.57
C GLN A 327 -4.94 -22.32 -20.80
N SER A 328 -4.93 -22.39 -19.48
CA SER A 328 -4.48 -21.33 -18.57
C SER A 328 -3.66 -21.96 -17.45
N PRO A 329 -2.40 -22.35 -17.71
CA PRO A 329 -1.58 -23.04 -16.73
C PRO A 329 -1.25 -22.12 -15.54
N ALA A 330 -0.85 -22.72 -14.42
CA ALA A 330 -0.41 -21.98 -13.24
C ALA A 330 0.85 -21.15 -13.56
N LEU A 331 0.75 -19.83 -13.44
CA LEU A 331 1.83 -18.90 -13.75
C LEU A 331 2.78 -18.69 -12.57
N TYR A 332 2.34 -18.96 -11.35
CA TYR A 332 3.09 -18.66 -10.13
C TYR A 332 3.32 -19.93 -9.31
N THR A 333 4.51 -20.04 -8.73
CA THR A 333 4.79 -21.04 -7.69
C THR A 333 4.23 -20.56 -6.34
N PRO A 334 3.53 -21.41 -5.57
CA PRO A 334 3.03 -21.01 -4.25
C PRO A 334 4.14 -20.60 -3.28
N ILE A 335 3.89 -19.56 -2.47
CA ILE A 335 4.83 -19.05 -1.46
C ILE A 335 4.11 -18.62 -0.18
N VAL A 336 4.75 -18.81 0.98
CA VAL A 336 4.20 -18.32 2.25
C VAL A 336 4.27 -16.79 2.31
N PHE A 337 3.16 -16.13 2.67
CA PHE A 337 3.07 -14.67 2.62
C PHE A 337 4.13 -13.96 3.48
N ASP A 338 4.46 -14.47 4.67
CA ASP A 338 5.52 -13.89 5.49
C ASP A 338 6.92 -14.01 4.87
N GLU A 339 7.18 -15.08 4.12
CA GLU A 339 8.41 -15.21 3.36
C GLU A 339 8.47 -14.18 2.24
N TYR A 340 7.34 -14.01 1.52
CA TYR A 340 7.20 -12.96 0.53
C TYR A 340 7.43 -11.57 1.13
N ARG A 341 6.71 -11.21 2.19
CA ARG A 341 6.81 -9.90 2.85
C ARG A 341 8.22 -9.61 3.39
N ARG A 342 8.93 -10.63 3.88
CA ARG A 342 10.29 -10.47 4.44
C ARG A 342 11.31 -10.08 3.37
N PHE A 343 11.16 -10.55 2.13
CA PHE A 343 12.04 -10.15 1.02
C PHE A 343 11.94 -8.64 0.75
N SER A 344 10.71 -8.12 0.63
CA SER A 344 10.43 -6.69 0.44
C SER A 344 11.04 -5.84 1.56
N ARG A 345 10.92 -6.26 2.82
CA ARG A 345 11.51 -5.54 3.96
C ARG A 345 13.04 -5.52 3.97
N ARG A 346 13.68 -6.58 3.47
CA ARG A 346 15.16 -6.66 3.41
C ARG A 346 15.71 -5.76 2.32
N ARG A 347 15.20 -5.91 1.09
CA ARG A 347 15.75 -5.23 -0.09
C ARG A 347 15.20 -3.82 -0.31
N GLY A 348 14.12 -3.45 0.38
CA GLY A 348 13.40 -2.21 0.12
C GLY A 348 12.51 -2.30 -1.11
N LEU A 349 11.95 -1.14 -1.49
CA LEU A 349 11.04 -1.00 -2.62
C LEU A 349 11.82 -1.09 -3.94
N LYS A 350 11.60 -2.16 -4.71
CA LYS A 350 12.30 -2.44 -5.98
C LYS A 350 11.32 -2.88 -7.08
N GLY A 351 10.36 -2.00 -7.41
CA GLY A 351 9.36 -2.25 -8.45
C GLY A 351 8.64 -3.59 -8.26
N LYS A 352 8.54 -4.38 -9.35
CA LYS A 352 7.88 -5.71 -9.37
C LYS A 352 8.83 -6.90 -9.27
N SER A 353 10.11 -6.66 -8.96
CA SER A 353 11.17 -7.68 -9.05
C SER A 353 10.87 -8.99 -8.30
N GLN A 354 10.16 -8.88 -7.18
CA GLN A 354 9.80 -10.02 -6.36
C GLN A 354 8.70 -10.88 -6.99
N LEU A 355 7.65 -10.26 -7.52
CA LEU A 355 6.56 -10.96 -8.18
C LEU A 355 7.05 -11.67 -9.44
N GLU A 356 7.92 -11.01 -10.22
CA GLU A 356 8.50 -11.59 -11.43
C GLU A 356 9.39 -12.81 -11.13
N ALA A 357 10.07 -12.84 -9.97
CA ALA A 357 10.87 -13.98 -9.55
C ALA A 357 10.04 -15.24 -9.24
N LEU A 358 8.72 -15.11 -9.00
CA LEU A 358 7.81 -16.24 -8.77
C LEU A 358 7.16 -16.77 -10.04
N LYS A 359 7.30 -16.06 -11.17
CA LYS A 359 6.71 -16.52 -12.43
C LYS A 359 7.43 -17.75 -12.94
N ASN A 360 6.65 -18.78 -13.25
CA ASN A 360 7.15 -20.03 -13.80
C ASN A 360 7.79 -19.75 -15.18
N SER A 361 9.08 -20.04 -15.32
CA SER A 361 9.89 -19.67 -16.50
C SER A 361 9.55 -20.43 -17.79
N LYS A 362 8.40 -21.11 -17.88
CA LYS A 362 8.04 -22.05 -18.95
C LYS A 362 6.64 -21.89 -19.53
N VAL A 363 6.05 -20.71 -19.43
CA VAL A 363 4.80 -20.41 -20.15
C VAL A 363 5.13 -19.44 -21.30
N HIS A 364 5.59 -20.01 -22.41
CA HIS A 364 5.67 -19.37 -23.72
C HIS A 364 4.74 -20.09 -24.67
#